data_AF-A0A397ZLR2-F1
#
_entry.id   AF-A0A397ZLR2-F1
#
_cell.length_a   1.000
_cell.length_b   1.000
_cell.length_c   1.000
_cell.angle_alpha   90.00
_cell.angle_beta   90.00
_cell.angle_gamma   90.00
#
_symmetry.space_group_name_H-M   'P 1'
#
loop_
_entity.id
_entity.type
_entity.pdbx_description
1 polymer ?
#
loop_
_entity_poly.entity_id
_entity_poly.type
_entity_poly.pdbx_seq_one_letter_code
_entity_poly.pdbx_strand_id
1 'polypeptide(L)'
;MASFMKFLCVLGLFLLVGTVVDGAGECGRSTPDNEAMKLAPCVGAAQDANAAVPGGCCAQIKRFSQNPKCLCAVLLSDTAKASGVQPEVALTIPKRCNFANRPVGYKCGAYTLP
;
A
#
# COMPACT_ATOMS: atom_id res chain seq x y z
N MET A 1 13.85 -41.01 15.72
CA MET A 1 14.61 -40.03 14.89
C MET A 1 13.78 -39.40 13.77
N ALA A 2 12.83 -40.10 13.13
CA ALA A 2 12.00 -39.53 12.04
C ALA A 2 10.95 -38.49 12.46
N SER A 3 10.43 -38.56 13.69
CA SER A 3 9.34 -37.69 14.14
C SER A 3 9.79 -36.24 14.44
N PHE A 4 11.02 -36.10 14.95
CA PHE A 4 11.59 -34.80 15.35
C PHE A 4 11.88 -33.90 14.14
N MET A 5 12.31 -34.51 13.02
CA MET A 5 12.63 -33.81 11.77
C MET A 5 11.38 -33.25 11.09
N LYS A 6 10.25 -33.95 11.22
CA LYS A 6 8.94 -33.52 10.70
C LYS A 6 8.38 -32.33 11.51
N PHE A 7 8.59 -32.33 12.83
CA PHE A 7 8.20 -31.23 13.71
C PHE A 7 9.04 -29.97 13.47
N LEU A 8 10.36 -30.13 13.25
CA LEU A 8 11.26 -29.02 12.91
C LEU A 8 10.92 -28.37 11.56
N CYS A 9 10.55 -29.15 10.54
CA CYS A 9 10.13 -28.59 9.25
C CYS A 9 8.81 -27.81 9.34
N VAL A 10 7.85 -28.28 10.13
CA VAL A 10 6.57 -27.56 10.33
C VAL A 10 6.79 -26.29 11.15
N LEU A 11 7.62 -26.34 12.20
CA LEU A 11 7.92 -25.17 13.03
C LEU A 11 8.73 -24.11 12.25
N GLY A 12 9.64 -24.54 11.37
CA GLY A 12 10.38 -23.64 10.47
C GLY A 12 9.48 -22.91 9.46
N LEU A 13 8.42 -23.57 8.97
CA LEU A 13 7.45 -22.95 8.07
C LEU A 13 6.56 -21.93 8.79
N PHE A 14 6.20 -22.20 10.06
CA PHE A 14 5.43 -21.26 10.89
C PHE A 14 6.25 -20.01 11.29
N LEU A 15 7.55 -20.15 11.53
CA LEU A 15 8.43 -19.02 11.86
C LEU A 15 8.68 -18.08 10.68
N LEU A 16 8.51 -18.55 9.44
CA LEU A 16 8.53 -17.69 8.24
C LEU A 16 7.23 -16.86 8.08
N VAL A 17 6.14 -17.26 8.75
CA VAL A 17 4.81 -16.62 8.67
C VAL A 17 4.47 -15.79 9.93
N GLY A 18 5.29 -15.86 10.97
CA GLY A 18 4.93 -15.39 12.31
C GLY A 18 5.64 -14.13 12.80
N THR A 19 5.67 -13.04 12.04
CA THR A 19 5.93 -11.70 12.61
C THR A 19 4.86 -10.68 12.21
N VAL A 20 3.58 -11.06 12.30
CA VAL A 20 2.53 -10.06 12.46
C VAL A 20 2.45 -9.71 13.94
N VAL A 21 3.36 -8.83 14.38
CA VAL A 21 3.11 -8.06 15.60
C VAL A 21 1.89 -7.19 15.32
N ASP A 22 0.74 -7.56 15.89
CA ASP A 22 -0.49 -6.74 15.85
C ASP A 22 -0.29 -5.52 16.76
N GLY A 23 0.64 -4.65 16.38
CA GLY A 23 0.52 -3.23 16.63
C GLY A 23 -0.22 -2.67 15.44
N ALA A 24 -1.32 -1.95 15.66
CA ALA A 24 -2.11 -1.31 14.62
C ALA A 24 -1.19 -0.84 13.48
N GLY A 25 -1.30 -1.48 12.31
CA GLY A 25 -0.37 -1.30 11.21
C GLY A 25 -0.38 0.14 10.69
N GLU A 26 0.35 0.44 9.63
CA GLU A 26 0.38 1.79 9.05
C GLU A 26 -1.02 2.34 8.71
N CYS A 27 -1.99 1.44 8.48
CA CYS A 27 -3.40 1.71 8.21
C CYS A 27 -4.37 1.41 9.38
N GLY A 28 -3.88 1.36 10.62
CA GLY A 28 -4.68 1.13 11.81
C GLY A 28 -5.19 -0.30 11.90
N ARG A 29 -6.52 -0.49 11.85
CA ARG A 29 -7.18 -1.81 11.93
C ARG A 29 -7.24 -2.58 10.61
N SER A 30 -6.95 -1.93 9.48
CA SER A 30 -6.95 -2.57 8.16
C SER A 30 -5.52 -2.80 7.69
N THR A 31 -5.29 -3.88 6.95
CA THR A 31 -4.01 -4.11 6.30
C THR A 31 -3.86 -3.19 5.08
N PRO A 32 -2.62 -2.81 4.72
CA PRO A 32 -2.37 -2.02 3.51
C PRO A 32 -2.94 -2.68 2.24
N ASP A 33 -2.86 -4.01 2.13
CA ASP A 33 -3.43 -4.78 1.01
C ASP A 33 -4.95 -4.65 0.92
N ASN A 34 -5.66 -4.74 2.05
CA ASN A 34 -7.12 -4.60 2.06
C ASN A 34 -7.56 -3.17 1.72
N GLU A 35 -6.74 -2.18 2.10
CA GLU A 35 -6.92 -0.79 1.70
C GLU A 35 -6.58 -0.56 0.21
N ALA A 36 -5.59 -1.27 -0.33
CA ALA A 36 -5.21 -1.23 -1.75
C ALA A 36 -6.32 -1.76 -2.66
N MET A 37 -7.04 -2.81 -2.25
CA MET A 37 -8.18 -3.33 -3.02
C MET A 37 -9.27 -2.26 -3.24
N LYS A 38 -9.47 -1.36 -2.29
CA LYS A 38 -10.42 -0.24 -2.40
C LYS A 38 -9.97 0.84 -3.38
N LEU A 39 -8.71 0.79 -3.84
CA LEU A 39 -8.11 1.65 -4.86
C LEU A 39 -8.13 1.01 -6.26
N ALA A 40 -8.88 -0.08 -6.47
CA ALA A 40 -9.16 -0.61 -7.81
C ALA A 40 -9.49 0.46 -8.88
N PRO A 41 -10.35 1.49 -8.62
CA PRO A 41 -10.61 2.53 -9.62
C PRO A 41 -9.38 3.42 -9.93
N CYS A 42 -8.33 3.38 -9.11
CA CYS A 42 -7.10 4.15 -9.33
C CYS A 42 -6.07 3.43 -10.17
N VAL A 43 -6.21 2.12 -10.43
CA VAL A 43 -5.14 1.29 -11.01
C VAL A 43 -4.62 1.88 -12.33
N GLY A 44 -5.50 2.27 -13.26
CA GLY A 44 -5.06 2.90 -14.51
C GLY A 44 -4.31 4.22 -14.31
N ALA A 45 -4.77 5.06 -13.38
CA ALA A 45 -4.11 6.32 -13.03
C ALA A 45 -2.80 6.14 -12.23
N ALA A 46 -2.60 4.96 -11.65
CA ALA A 46 -1.44 4.56 -10.88
C ALA A 46 -0.40 3.79 -11.73
N GLN A 47 -0.81 3.32 -12.91
CA GLN A 47 0.05 2.70 -13.90
C GLN A 47 0.58 3.72 -14.92
N ASP A 48 -0.24 4.72 -15.27
CA ASP A 48 0.11 5.73 -16.28
C ASP A 48 -0.08 7.17 -15.76
N ALA A 49 0.99 7.95 -15.87
CA ALA A 49 1.03 9.34 -15.38
C ALA A 49 0.13 10.29 -16.19
N ASN A 50 -0.27 9.90 -17.41
CA ASN A 50 -1.09 10.70 -18.31
C ASN A 50 -2.58 10.30 -18.25
N ALA A 51 -2.89 9.08 -17.81
CA ALA A 51 -4.25 8.52 -17.78
C ALA A 51 -5.17 9.24 -16.81
N ALA A 52 -6.27 9.81 -17.29
CA ALA A 52 -7.20 10.58 -16.48
C ALA A 52 -7.56 9.89 -15.15
N VAL A 53 -7.55 10.65 -14.05
CA VAL A 53 -7.88 10.10 -12.74
C VAL A 53 -9.40 10.11 -12.56
N PRO A 54 -10.06 8.95 -12.38
CA PRO A 54 -11.51 8.94 -12.18
C PRO A 54 -11.87 9.60 -10.85
N GLY A 55 -12.99 10.31 -10.79
CA GLY A 55 -13.44 11.00 -9.57
C GLY A 55 -13.57 10.06 -8.36
N GLY A 56 -14.01 8.82 -8.60
CA GLY A 56 -14.07 7.76 -7.57
C GLY A 56 -12.69 7.40 -7.00
N CYS A 57 -11.63 7.43 -7.82
CA CYS A 57 -10.27 7.24 -7.33
C CYS A 57 -9.87 8.38 -6.38
N CYS A 58 -10.10 9.64 -6.78
CA CYS A 58 -9.78 10.78 -5.94
C CYS A 58 -10.56 10.75 -4.62
N ALA A 59 -11.84 10.37 -4.63
CA ALA A 59 -12.63 10.22 -3.41
C ALA A 59 -12.00 9.20 -2.44
N GLN A 60 -11.51 8.07 -2.97
CA GLN A 60 -10.87 7.04 -2.15
C GLN A 60 -9.50 7.49 -1.65
N ILE A 61 -8.66 8.13 -2.47
CA ILE A 61 -7.34 8.59 -2.04
C ILE A 61 -7.44 9.72 -1.01
N LYS A 62 -8.48 10.56 -1.09
CA LYS A 62 -8.70 11.67 -0.16
C LYS A 62 -8.66 11.23 1.30
N ARG A 63 -9.13 10.02 1.64
CA ARG A 63 -9.11 9.51 3.02
C ARG A 63 -7.70 9.26 3.56
N PHE A 64 -6.73 9.06 2.69
CA PHE A 64 -5.33 8.86 3.06
C PHE A 64 -4.53 10.17 3.09
N SER A 65 -5.10 11.30 2.64
CA SER A 65 -4.43 12.62 2.73
C SER A 65 -4.04 12.99 4.17
N GLN A 66 -4.84 12.57 5.14
CA GLN A 66 -4.59 12.77 6.58
C GLN A 66 -3.72 11.67 7.21
N ASN A 67 -3.45 10.59 6.49
CA ASN A 67 -2.59 9.49 6.93
C ASN A 67 -1.63 9.08 5.81
N PRO A 68 -0.57 9.89 5.56
CA PRO A 68 0.43 9.59 4.53
C PRO A 68 1.15 8.27 4.77
N LYS A 69 1.29 7.86 6.04
CA LYS A 69 1.92 6.60 6.43
C LYS A 69 1.15 5.41 5.83
N CYS A 70 -0.17 5.38 6.03
CA CYS A 70 -1.01 4.37 5.39
C CYS A 70 -0.99 4.46 3.86
N LEU A 71 -0.99 5.67 3.28
CA LEU A 71 -0.88 5.82 1.83
C LEU A 71 0.39 5.17 1.27
N CYS A 72 1.54 5.43 1.89
CA CYS A 72 2.80 4.81 1.51
C CYS A 72 2.70 3.29 1.59
N ALA A 73 2.21 2.76 2.73
CA ALA A 73 2.05 1.32 2.91
C ALA A 73 1.18 0.69 1.81
N VAL A 74 0.07 1.35 1.46
CA VAL A 74 -0.86 0.90 0.42
C VAL A 74 -0.18 0.87 -0.95
N LEU A 75 0.58 1.92 -1.30
CA LEU A 75 1.28 1.99 -2.57
C LEU A 75 2.44 1.00 -2.69
N LEU A 76 3.07 0.65 -1.57
CA LEU A 76 4.15 -0.34 -1.50
C LEU A 76 3.65 -1.76 -1.16
N SER A 77 2.33 -1.96 -1.03
CA SER A 77 1.72 -3.26 -0.71
C SER A 77 1.88 -4.27 -1.84
N ASP A 78 1.81 -5.56 -1.53
CA ASP A 78 1.94 -6.61 -2.54
C ASP A 78 0.73 -6.62 -3.49
N THR A 79 -0.43 -6.21 -3.00
CA THR A 79 -1.63 -6.00 -3.84
C THR A 79 -1.40 -4.90 -4.88
N ALA A 80 -0.79 -3.77 -4.50
CA ALA A 80 -0.48 -2.70 -5.44
C ALA A 80 0.55 -3.16 -6.49
N LYS A 81 1.61 -3.86 -6.07
CA LYS A 81 2.61 -4.44 -6.98
C LYS A 81 2.00 -5.46 -7.95
N ALA A 82 1.18 -6.37 -7.45
CA ALA A 82 0.50 -7.38 -8.26
C ALA A 82 -0.47 -6.76 -9.27
N SER A 83 -1.01 -5.57 -8.95
CA SER A 83 -1.86 -4.78 -9.85
C SER A 83 -1.06 -3.94 -10.86
N GLY A 84 0.28 -4.08 -10.91
CA GLY A 84 1.15 -3.32 -11.82
C GLY A 84 1.29 -1.84 -11.49
N VAL A 85 0.90 -1.43 -10.27
CA VAL A 85 0.99 -0.03 -9.84
C VAL A 85 2.45 0.40 -9.73
N GLN A 86 2.79 1.52 -10.36
CA GLN A 86 4.12 2.12 -10.24
C GLN A 86 4.12 3.13 -9.09
N PRO A 87 4.97 2.98 -8.06
CA PRO A 87 5.01 3.89 -6.93
C PRO A 87 5.26 5.34 -7.35
N GLU A 88 6.17 5.57 -8.32
CA GLU A 88 6.46 6.92 -8.81
C GLU A 88 5.22 7.60 -9.41
N VAL A 89 4.45 6.86 -10.21
CA VAL A 89 3.23 7.37 -10.84
C VAL A 89 2.13 7.56 -9.80
N ALA A 90 1.92 6.57 -8.93
CA ALA A 90 0.85 6.58 -7.95
C ALA A 90 0.98 7.72 -6.93
N LEU A 91 2.22 8.09 -6.54
CA LEU A 91 2.49 9.23 -5.68
C LEU A 91 2.13 10.58 -6.31
N THR A 92 2.01 10.65 -7.63
CA THR A 92 1.52 11.85 -8.33
C THR A 92 -0.01 11.97 -8.30
N ILE A 93 -0.77 10.90 -8.03
CA ILE A 93 -2.23 10.93 -8.07
C ILE A 93 -2.82 11.98 -7.13
N PRO A 94 -2.35 12.15 -5.87
CA PRO A 94 -2.82 13.24 -5.02
C PRO A 94 -2.63 14.64 -5.63
N LYS A 95 -1.61 14.84 -6.49
CA LYS A 95 -1.39 16.09 -7.28
C LYS A 95 -2.48 16.25 -8.31
N ARG A 96 -2.72 15.17 -9.05
CA ARG A 96 -3.62 15.13 -10.20
C ARG A 96 -5.07 15.27 -9.77
N CYS A 97 -5.39 14.79 -8.57
CA CYS A 97 -6.65 15.03 -7.87
C CYS A 97 -6.75 16.42 -7.21
N ASN A 98 -5.70 17.24 -7.26
CA ASN A 98 -5.64 18.60 -6.73
C ASN A 98 -6.03 18.72 -5.24
N PHE A 99 -5.51 17.85 -4.38
CA PHE A 99 -5.78 17.93 -2.93
C PHE A 99 -4.98 19.07 -2.28
N ALA A 100 -5.69 19.99 -1.62
CA ALA A 100 -5.07 21.12 -0.93
C ALA A 100 -4.16 20.71 0.25
N ASN A 101 -4.55 19.69 1.01
CA ASN A 101 -3.81 19.22 2.19
C ASN A 101 -2.93 18.01 1.85
N ARG A 102 -2.03 18.19 0.88
CA ARG A 102 -1.12 17.13 0.49
C ARG A 102 0.09 17.08 1.43
N PRO A 103 0.49 15.90 1.93
CA PRO A 103 1.71 15.75 2.71
C PRO A 103 2.95 15.77 1.80
N VAL A 104 3.26 16.94 1.24
CA VAL A 104 4.44 17.19 0.38
C VAL A 104 5.72 16.94 1.17
N GLY A 105 6.67 16.23 0.58
CA GLY A 105 7.95 15.91 1.22
C GLY A 105 7.90 14.71 2.17
N TYR A 106 6.75 14.04 2.31
CA TYR A 106 6.67 12.81 3.10
C TYR A 106 7.42 11.67 2.42
N LYS A 107 8.29 10.99 3.17
CA LYS A 107 9.12 9.88 2.64
C LYS A 107 8.39 8.54 2.77
N CYS A 108 8.04 7.95 1.64
CA CYS A 108 7.59 6.57 1.50
C CYS A 108 8.79 5.65 1.19
N GLY A 109 9.65 5.40 2.18
CA GLY A 109 10.88 4.64 1.98
C GLY A 109 11.84 5.35 1.03
N ALA A 110 12.07 4.77 -0.16
CA ALA A 110 12.91 5.37 -1.21
C ALA A 110 12.21 6.49 -2.00
N TYR A 111 10.88 6.60 -1.92
CA TYR A 111 10.10 7.58 -2.66
C TYR A 111 9.67 8.74 -1.78
N THR A 112 9.43 9.91 -2.37
CA THR A 112 8.95 11.10 -1.66
C THR A 112 7.68 11.61 -2.33
N LEU A 113 6.66 11.99 -1.55
CA LEU A 113 5.46 12.60 -2.09
C LEU A 113 5.79 13.98 -2.70
N PRO A 114 5.51 14.18 -4.01
CA PRO A 114 5.68 15.46 -4.67
C PRO A 114 4.45 16.37 -4.45
#